data_AF-A0AAC9VCH9-F1
#
_entry.id   AF-A0AAC9VCH9-F1
#
_cell.length_a   1.000
_cell.length_b   1.000
_cell.length_c   1.000
_cell.angle_alpha   90.00
_cell.angle_beta   90.00
_cell.angle_gamma   90.00
#
_symmetry.space_group_name_H-M   'P 1'
#
loop_
_entity.id
_entity.type
_entity.pdbx_description
1 polymer ?
#
loop_
_entity_poly.entity_id
_entity_poly.type
_entity_poly.pdbx_seq_one_letter_code
_entity_poly.pdbx_strand_id
1 'polypeptide(L)'
;MRRKGVSYSKFGYLFSLPFLLAFLVFSFYPVLYTAVIGFTDMKGVIPKPVHFLDQPFENFRYLLFDNVSFRKSLSNTALIWILNFIPQMLLALLLTAWFTSQRTKVRGQGIFKVLLYMPNIITASTIAVLFNSLFSYPMGPINSLLESLGWIDSPVNYLQDKTTAQGIVAFIQFWMWYGNTMIILIAGVMGINPALFEAASIDGANGWQIFFRVTLPSLRTIMLYTLITSMIGGLQLFDIPQLFLYGGPDDATLTTSVFIYGQAFKGSYMYNRAAAASMIMFIIAAVLSALLFYLMRDREAAKAKKAAKNRNKAAKAAARGM
;
A
#
# COMPACT_ATOMS: atom_id res chain seq x y z
N MET A 1 -21.92 43.52 27.34
CA MET A 1 -22.28 42.14 27.74
C MET A 1 -21.79 41.14 26.69
N ARG A 2 -20.71 40.39 26.94
CA ARG A 2 -20.26 39.29 26.06
C ARG A 2 -21.14 38.06 26.33
N ARG A 3 -22.04 37.69 25.41
CA ARG A 3 -22.77 36.42 25.48
C ARG A 3 -21.75 35.28 25.44
N LYS A 4 -21.57 34.57 26.56
CA LYS A 4 -20.81 33.31 26.63
C LYS A 4 -21.55 32.28 25.78
N GLY A 5 -21.12 32.07 24.53
CA GLY A 5 -21.61 30.98 23.71
C GLY A 5 -21.31 29.64 24.38
N VAL A 6 -22.28 28.73 24.39
CA VAL A 6 -22.11 27.37 24.93
C VAL A 6 -20.95 26.72 24.17
N SER A 7 -19.90 26.32 24.90
CA SER A 7 -18.72 25.72 24.30
C SER A 7 -18.98 24.24 24.02
N TYR A 8 -19.44 23.93 22.80
CA TYR A 8 -19.69 22.56 22.32
C TYR A 8 -18.43 21.67 22.25
N SER A 9 -17.24 22.24 22.47
CA SER A 9 -15.97 21.51 22.50
C SER A 9 -15.96 20.39 23.55
N LYS A 10 -16.59 20.59 24.71
CA LYS A 10 -16.69 19.57 25.77
C LYS A 10 -17.40 18.30 25.30
N PHE A 11 -18.48 18.47 24.54
CA PHE A 11 -19.21 17.35 23.95
C PHE A 11 -18.41 16.68 22.82
N GLY A 12 -17.66 17.45 22.04
CA GLY A 12 -16.70 16.91 21.06
C GLY A 12 -15.67 15.97 21.70
N TYR A 13 -15.06 16.38 22.83
CA TYR A 13 -14.12 15.51 23.55
C TYR A 13 -14.80 14.26 24.12
N LEU A 14 -16.00 14.41 24.69
CA LEU A 14 -16.76 13.29 25.25
C LEU A 14 -17.13 12.26 24.18
N PHE A 15 -17.54 12.70 22.99
CA PHE A 15 -17.83 11.80 21.87
C PHE A 15 -16.58 11.18 21.24
N SER A 16 -15.43 11.84 21.29
CA SER A 16 -14.16 11.25 20.84
C SER A 16 -13.54 10.26 21.84
N LEU A 17 -13.95 10.31 23.11
CA LEU A 17 -13.33 9.56 24.20
C LEU A 17 -13.36 8.03 23.98
N PRO A 18 -14.48 7.40 23.56
CA PRO A 18 -14.52 5.95 23.34
C PRO A 18 -13.53 5.50 22.26
N PHE A 19 -13.43 6.26 21.15
CA PHE A 19 -12.46 6.00 20.09
C PHE A 19 -11.02 6.15 20.62
N LEU A 20 -10.73 7.21 21.36
CA LEU A 20 -9.39 7.49 21.87
C LEU A 20 -8.93 6.42 22.86
N LEU A 21 -9.82 5.97 23.76
CA LEU A 21 -9.54 4.87 24.68
C LEU A 21 -9.27 3.56 23.94
N ALA A 22 -10.13 3.20 22.97
CA ALA A 22 -9.93 2.01 22.15
C ALA A 22 -8.61 2.07 21.37
N PHE A 23 -8.30 3.21 20.75
CA PHE A 23 -7.03 3.42 20.05
C PHE A 23 -5.82 3.28 20.97
N LEU A 24 -5.86 3.88 22.16
CA LEU A 24 -4.73 3.81 23.10
C LEU A 24 -4.47 2.37 23.56
N VAL A 25 -5.52 1.62 23.89
CA VAL A 25 -5.40 0.26 24.44
C VAL A 25 -5.10 -0.77 23.37
N PHE A 26 -5.79 -0.72 22.22
CA PHE A 26 -5.74 -1.78 21.21
C PHE A 26 -4.83 -1.48 20.02
N SER A 27 -4.34 -0.24 19.88
CA SER A 27 -3.44 0.13 18.77
C SER A 27 -2.13 0.73 19.26
N PHE A 28 -2.18 1.78 20.09
CA PHE A 28 -0.98 2.50 20.50
C PHE A 28 -0.14 1.69 21.50
N TYR A 29 -0.75 1.10 22.53
CA TYR A 29 -0.05 0.28 23.50
C TYR A 29 0.67 -0.92 22.86
N PRO A 30 0.03 -1.76 22.00
CA PRO A 30 0.72 -2.87 21.33
C PRO A 30 1.89 -2.43 20.46
N VAL A 31 1.81 -1.27 19.80
CA VAL A 31 2.93 -0.72 19.03
C VAL A 31 4.10 -0.37 19.94
N LEU A 32 3.86 0.30 21.07
CA LEU A 32 4.90 0.62 22.04
C LEU A 32 5.50 -0.65 22.66
N TYR A 33 4.66 -1.61 23.02
CA TYR A 33 5.10 -2.89 23.56
C TYR A 33 5.95 -3.68 22.56
N THR A 34 5.54 -3.72 21.28
CA THR A 34 6.33 -4.29 20.20
C THR A 34 7.67 -3.56 20.06
N ALA A 35 7.68 -2.23 20.16
CA ALA A 35 8.92 -1.47 20.10
C ALA A 35 9.87 -1.85 21.25
N VAL A 36 9.37 -1.99 22.48
CA VAL A 36 10.15 -2.45 23.63
C VAL A 36 10.72 -3.86 23.38
N ILE A 37 9.90 -4.81 22.92
CA ILE A 37 10.34 -6.19 22.65
C ILE A 37 11.52 -6.23 21.67
N GLY A 38 11.57 -5.34 20.68
CA GLY A 38 12.66 -5.26 19.70
C GLY A 38 14.05 -5.07 20.32
N PHE A 39 14.15 -4.49 21.51
CA PHE A 39 15.40 -4.25 22.25
C PHE A 39 15.69 -5.29 23.33
N THR A 40 14.91 -6.37 23.38
CA THR A 40 14.98 -7.39 24.44
C THR A 40 15.44 -8.73 23.89
N ASP A 41 15.68 -9.69 24.78
CA ASP A 41 15.99 -11.08 24.42
C ASP A 41 14.75 -11.99 24.37
N MET A 42 13.54 -11.40 24.38
CA MET A 42 12.28 -12.12 24.49
C MET A 42 12.10 -13.16 23.38
N LYS A 43 12.13 -14.43 23.77
CA LYS A 43 11.98 -15.60 22.88
C LYS A 43 11.43 -16.82 23.62
N GLY A 44 10.84 -17.73 22.85
CA GLY A 44 10.28 -18.98 23.34
C GLY A 44 8.81 -18.88 23.74
N VAL A 45 8.17 -20.03 23.94
CA VAL A 45 6.72 -20.14 24.20
C VAL A 45 6.36 -19.72 25.63
N ILE A 46 7.30 -19.86 26.57
CA ILE A 46 7.08 -19.55 27.99
C ILE A 46 7.35 -18.05 28.21
N PRO A 47 6.41 -17.29 28.80
CA PRO A 47 6.64 -15.91 29.17
C PRO A 47 7.82 -15.81 30.15
N LYS A 48 8.89 -15.13 29.72
CA LYS A 48 10.02 -14.78 30.57
C LYS A 48 9.91 -13.32 31.01
N PRO A 49 10.48 -12.95 32.16
CA PRO A 49 10.66 -11.54 32.52
C PRO A 49 11.37 -10.78 31.38
N VAL A 50 10.96 -9.54 31.16
CA VAL A 50 11.55 -8.70 30.11
C VAL A 50 12.99 -8.38 30.51
N HIS A 51 13.96 -8.88 29.72
CA HIS A 51 15.37 -8.55 29.88
C HIS A 51 15.85 -7.75 28.66
N PHE A 52 16.38 -6.56 28.90
CA PHE A 52 16.96 -5.73 27.84
C PHE A 52 18.33 -6.28 27.45
N LEU A 53 18.63 -6.26 26.15
CA LEU A 53 19.94 -6.67 25.68
C LEU A 53 21.01 -5.69 26.16
N ASP A 54 22.19 -6.20 26.54
CA ASP A 54 23.36 -5.38 26.88
C ASP A 54 23.75 -4.45 25.72
N GLN A 55 23.54 -4.94 24.48
CA GLN A 55 23.62 -4.16 23.26
C GLN A 55 22.20 -3.95 22.70
N PRO A 56 21.55 -2.80 22.92
CA PRO A 56 20.14 -2.61 22.59
C PRO A 56 19.80 -2.88 21.10
N PHE A 57 20.72 -2.57 20.19
CA PHE A 57 20.52 -2.69 18.74
C PHE A 57 20.97 -4.02 18.14
N GLU A 58 21.34 -5.02 18.94
CA GLU A 58 21.87 -6.29 18.45
C GLU A 58 20.89 -7.01 17.51
N ASN A 59 19.60 -7.09 17.87
CA ASN A 59 18.57 -7.69 17.02
C ASN A 59 18.47 -7.02 15.64
N PHE A 60 18.56 -5.68 15.61
CA PHE A 60 18.49 -4.89 14.38
C PHE A 60 19.71 -5.11 13.50
N ARG A 61 20.91 -5.11 14.10
CA ARG A 61 22.16 -5.40 13.42
C ARG A 61 22.13 -6.80 12.82
N TYR A 62 21.76 -7.79 13.62
CA TYR A 62 21.67 -9.18 13.18
C TYR A 62 20.73 -9.33 11.98
N LEU A 63 19.55 -8.71 12.02
CA LEU A 63 18.60 -8.75 10.90
C LEU A 63 19.17 -8.10 9.64
N LEU A 64 19.73 -6.90 9.76
CA LEU A 64 20.18 -6.12 8.61
C LEU A 64 21.46 -6.64 7.96
N PHE A 65 22.38 -7.23 8.74
CA PHE A 65 23.71 -7.58 8.24
C PHE A 65 23.97 -9.09 8.19
N ASP A 66 23.44 -9.86 9.14
CA ASP A 66 23.77 -11.27 9.29
C ASP A 66 22.67 -12.19 8.76
N ASN A 67 21.40 -11.79 8.86
CA ASN A 67 20.27 -12.60 8.42
C ASN A 67 20.01 -12.46 6.92
N VAL A 68 20.43 -13.47 6.15
CA VAL A 68 20.24 -13.52 4.69
C VAL A 68 18.76 -13.59 4.32
N SER A 69 17.95 -14.37 5.05
CA SER A 69 16.51 -14.55 4.77
C SER A 69 15.73 -13.25 4.96
N PHE A 70 16.04 -12.45 5.99
CA PHE A 70 15.42 -11.14 6.18
C PHE A 70 15.73 -10.17 5.04
N ARG A 71 17.01 -10.06 4.65
CA ARG A 71 17.41 -9.21 3.50
C ARG A 71 16.75 -9.67 2.21
N LYS A 72 16.67 -10.97 1.99
CA LYS A 72 15.95 -11.55 0.85
C LYS A 72 14.47 -11.18 0.88
N SER A 73 13.84 -11.27 2.05
CA SER A 73 12.43 -10.91 2.23
C SER A 73 12.13 -9.43 1.93
N LEU A 74 13.04 -8.52 2.31
CA LEU A 74 12.97 -7.10 1.96
C LEU A 74 13.01 -6.90 0.44
N SER A 75 13.99 -7.52 -0.23
CA SER A 75 14.15 -7.43 -1.68
C SER A 75 12.96 -8.04 -2.42
N ASN A 76 12.47 -9.20 -1.99
CA ASN A 76 11.27 -9.83 -2.56
C ASN A 76 10.03 -8.96 -2.38
N THR A 77 9.85 -8.36 -1.19
CA THR A 77 8.72 -7.46 -0.91
C THR A 77 8.74 -6.27 -1.87
N ALA A 78 9.90 -5.63 -2.05
CA ALA A 78 10.06 -4.52 -2.97
C ALA A 78 9.82 -4.96 -4.43
N LEU A 79 10.39 -6.08 -4.84
CA LEU A 79 10.26 -6.62 -6.21
C LEU A 79 8.79 -6.95 -6.53
N ILE A 80 8.14 -7.75 -5.70
CA ILE A 80 6.73 -8.15 -5.88
C ILE A 80 5.83 -6.90 -5.87
N TRP A 81 6.08 -5.95 -4.96
CA TRP A 81 5.33 -4.70 -4.94
C TRP A 81 5.50 -3.91 -6.22
N ILE A 82 6.72 -3.72 -6.74
CA ILE A 82 6.97 -2.97 -7.98
C ILE A 82 6.31 -3.66 -9.18
N LEU A 83 6.50 -4.98 -9.30
CA LEU A 83 5.93 -5.80 -10.38
C LEU A 83 4.40 -5.77 -10.40
N ASN A 84 3.76 -5.69 -9.23
CA ASN A 84 2.32 -5.48 -9.09
C ASN A 84 1.92 -4.02 -9.38
N PHE A 85 2.55 -3.08 -8.68
CA PHE A 85 2.09 -1.71 -8.56
C PHE A 85 2.13 -0.95 -9.89
N ILE A 86 3.20 -1.13 -10.67
CA ILE A 86 3.35 -0.45 -11.96
C ILE A 86 2.19 -0.79 -12.92
N PRO A 87 1.94 -2.07 -13.26
CA PRO A 87 0.80 -2.42 -14.12
C PRO A 87 -0.54 -2.08 -13.47
N GLN A 88 -0.68 -2.23 -12.15
CA GLN A 88 -1.89 -1.87 -11.41
C GLN A 88 -2.24 -0.39 -11.62
N MET A 89 -1.28 0.50 -11.40
CA MET A 89 -1.48 1.94 -11.52
C MET A 89 -1.71 2.35 -12.99
N LEU A 90 -0.95 1.79 -13.93
CA LEU A 90 -1.11 2.08 -15.36
C LEU A 90 -2.50 1.67 -15.85
N LEU A 91 -2.92 0.45 -15.54
CA LEU A 91 -4.24 -0.05 -15.94
C LEU A 91 -5.36 0.75 -15.26
N ALA A 92 -5.23 1.06 -13.96
CA ALA A 92 -6.21 1.85 -13.25
C ALA A 92 -6.35 3.27 -13.81
N LEU A 93 -5.25 3.93 -14.18
CA LEU A 93 -5.26 5.24 -14.83
C LEU A 93 -5.87 5.18 -16.22
N LEU A 94 -5.53 4.17 -17.02
CA LEU A 94 -6.10 3.95 -18.35
C LEU A 94 -7.62 3.78 -18.27
N LEU A 95 -8.09 2.89 -17.40
CA LEU A 95 -9.51 2.62 -17.21
C LEU A 95 -10.24 3.84 -16.65
N THR A 96 -9.60 4.59 -15.73
CA THR A 96 -10.13 5.86 -15.24
C THR A 96 -10.34 6.83 -16.39
N ALA A 97 -9.30 7.06 -17.20
CA ALA A 97 -9.38 7.95 -18.36
C ALA A 97 -10.50 7.56 -19.32
N TRP A 98 -10.69 6.25 -19.55
CA TRP A 98 -11.76 5.73 -20.39
C TRP A 98 -13.13 6.00 -19.77
N PHE A 99 -13.37 5.58 -18.53
CA PHE A 99 -14.69 5.69 -17.90
C PHE A 99 -15.10 7.13 -17.60
N THR A 100 -14.15 8.05 -17.45
CA THR A 100 -14.43 9.47 -17.18
C THR A 100 -14.39 10.34 -18.44
N SER A 101 -14.06 9.78 -19.61
CA SER A 101 -14.03 10.51 -20.87
C SER A 101 -15.44 10.98 -21.27
N GLN A 102 -15.61 12.29 -21.45
CA GLN A 102 -16.85 12.86 -21.98
C GLN A 102 -17.11 12.46 -23.45
N ARG A 103 -16.05 12.14 -24.21
CA ARG A 103 -16.14 11.71 -25.62
C ARG A 103 -16.53 10.24 -25.73
N THR A 104 -16.09 9.41 -24.79
CA THR A 104 -16.31 7.96 -24.82
C THR A 104 -17.45 7.60 -23.90
N LYS A 105 -18.70 7.72 -24.37
CA LYS A 105 -19.87 7.24 -23.62
C LYS A 105 -19.91 5.72 -23.60
N VAL A 106 -19.13 5.10 -22.72
CA VAL A 106 -19.18 3.65 -22.48
C VAL A 106 -20.54 3.31 -21.92
N ARG A 107 -21.31 2.46 -22.61
CA ARG A 107 -22.59 1.94 -22.09
C ARG A 107 -22.32 0.89 -21.01
N GLY A 108 -23.13 0.86 -19.96
CA GLY A 108 -23.02 -0.15 -18.90
C GLY A 108 -21.84 0.05 -17.93
N GLN A 109 -21.32 1.26 -17.77
CA GLN A 109 -20.14 1.52 -16.91
C GLN A 109 -20.28 0.98 -15.48
N GLY A 110 -21.48 1.01 -14.91
CA GLY A 110 -21.73 0.49 -13.57
C GLY A 110 -21.37 -0.99 -13.46
N ILE A 111 -21.81 -1.81 -14.43
CA ILE A 111 -21.53 -3.24 -14.47
C ILE A 111 -20.03 -3.50 -14.61
N PHE A 112 -19.35 -2.80 -15.53
CA PHE A 112 -17.91 -2.93 -15.68
C PHE A 112 -17.15 -2.56 -14.39
N LYS A 113 -17.51 -1.45 -13.73
CA LYS A 113 -16.86 -1.04 -12.47
C LYS A 113 -17.02 -2.10 -11.38
N VAL A 114 -18.20 -2.71 -11.28
CA VAL A 114 -18.47 -3.80 -10.33
C VAL A 114 -17.63 -5.04 -10.66
N LEU A 115 -17.62 -5.49 -11.92
CA LEU A 115 -16.86 -6.67 -12.35
C LEU A 115 -15.34 -6.50 -12.13
N LEU A 116 -14.80 -5.32 -12.44
CA LEU A 116 -13.38 -5.02 -12.28
C LEU A 116 -12.99 -4.88 -10.79
N TYR A 117 -13.92 -4.49 -9.92
CA TYR A 117 -13.71 -4.37 -8.47
C TYR A 117 -13.94 -5.69 -7.71
N MET A 118 -14.76 -6.59 -8.25
CA MET A 118 -15.13 -7.88 -7.64
C MET A 118 -13.93 -8.70 -7.12
N PRO A 119 -12.77 -8.77 -7.80
CA PRO A 119 -11.61 -9.52 -7.29
C PRO A 119 -11.17 -9.10 -5.89
N ASN A 120 -11.33 -7.81 -5.54
CA ASN A 120 -10.95 -7.27 -4.23
C ASN A 120 -11.88 -7.74 -3.09
N ILE A 121 -13.09 -8.20 -3.42
CA ILE A 121 -14.12 -8.63 -2.45
C ILE A 121 -13.92 -10.10 -2.07
N ILE A 122 -13.33 -10.90 -2.96
CA ILE A 122 -13.09 -12.32 -2.72
C ILE A 122 -11.99 -12.48 -1.66
N THR A 123 -12.17 -13.42 -0.74
CA THR A 123 -11.16 -13.67 0.30
C THR A 123 -9.83 -14.15 -0.30
N ALA A 124 -8.72 -13.67 0.26
CA ALA A 124 -7.38 -14.03 -0.20
C ALA A 124 -7.13 -15.56 -0.16
N SER A 125 -7.69 -16.26 0.82
CA SER A 125 -7.64 -17.73 0.90
C SER A 125 -8.31 -18.42 -0.27
N THR A 126 -9.49 -17.96 -0.69
CA THR A 126 -10.18 -18.52 -1.86
C THR A 126 -9.37 -18.30 -3.14
N ILE A 127 -8.79 -17.10 -3.30
CA ILE A 127 -7.94 -16.77 -4.44
C ILE A 127 -6.67 -17.63 -4.44
N ALA A 128 -6.02 -17.82 -3.30
CA ALA A 128 -4.85 -18.67 -3.18
C ALA A 128 -5.14 -20.13 -3.58
N VAL A 129 -6.28 -20.69 -3.16
CA VAL A 129 -6.71 -22.04 -3.56
C VAL A 129 -7.01 -22.11 -5.06
N LEU A 130 -7.71 -21.11 -5.61
CA LEU A 130 -8.00 -21.03 -7.04
C LEU A 130 -6.71 -21.03 -7.86
N PHE A 131 -5.76 -20.15 -7.54
CA PHE A 131 -4.51 -20.07 -8.28
C PHE A 131 -3.64 -21.32 -8.08
N ASN A 132 -3.65 -21.95 -6.90
CA ASN A 132 -2.97 -23.23 -6.69
C ASN A 132 -3.56 -24.33 -7.59
N SER A 133 -4.88 -24.35 -7.75
CA SER A 133 -5.54 -25.28 -8.67
C SER A 133 -5.20 -24.99 -10.13
N LEU A 134 -5.20 -23.71 -10.54
CA LEU A 134 -4.90 -23.29 -11.91
C LEU A 134 -3.47 -23.65 -12.33
N PHE A 135 -2.50 -23.42 -11.44
CA PHE A 135 -1.08 -23.67 -11.67
C PHE A 135 -0.61 -25.02 -11.12
N SER A 136 -1.54 -25.93 -10.81
CA SER A 136 -1.18 -27.27 -10.34
C SER A 136 -0.38 -28.04 -11.41
N TYR A 137 0.60 -28.82 -10.96
CA TYR A 137 1.43 -29.64 -11.83
C TYR A 137 1.15 -31.13 -11.58
N PRO A 138 1.09 -31.98 -12.62
CA PRO A 138 1.20 -31.65 -14.04
C PRO A 138 -0.12 -31.22 -14.70
N MET A 139 -1.27 -31.64 -14.18
CA MET A 139 -2.58 -31.54 -14.85
C MET A 139 -3.37 -30.25 -14.55
N GLY A 140 -2.70 -29.13 -14.28
CA GLY A 140 -3.37 -27.86 -14.02
C GLY A 140 -3.99 -27.26 -15.29
N PRO A 141 -5.14 -26.56 -15.20
CA PRO A 141 -5.79 -25.93 -16.35
C PRO A 141 -4.87 -25.04 -17.19
N ILE A 142 -3.89 -24.36 -16.57
CA ILE A 142 -2.92 -23.54 -17.31
C ILE A 142 -2.00 -24.40 -18.17
N ASN A 143 -1.48 -25.52 -17.65
CA ASN A 143 -0.69 -26.46 -18.46
C ASN A 143 -1.55 -27.04 -19.60
N SER A 144 -2.76 -27.53 -19.29
CA SER A 144 -3.66 -28.10 -20.31
C SER A 144 -4.01 -27.11 -21.43
N LEU A 145 -4.24 -25.84 -21.09
CA LEU A 145 -4.50 -24.79 -22.07
C LEU A 145 -3.28 -24.54 -22.96
N LEU A 146 -2.09 -24.41 -22.36
CA LEU A 146 -0.85 -24.12 -23.10
C LEU A 146 -0.43 -25.28 -24.00
N GLU A 147 -0.63 -26.52 -23.57
CA GLU A 147 -0.44 -27.72 -24.40
C GLU A 147 -1.44 -27.74 -25.56
N SER A 148 -2.72 -27.44 -25.32
CA SER A 148 -3.74 -27.42 -26.37
C SER A 148 -3.51 -26.35 -27.43
N LEU A 149 -2.87 -25.24 -27.05
CA LEU A 149 -2.48 -24.15 -27.97
C LEU A 149 -1.15 -24.44 -28.70
N GLY A 150 -0.45 -25.53 -28.36
CA GLY A 150 0.85 -25.88 -28.92
C GLY A 150 1.99 -24.94 -28.48
N TRP A 151 1.83 -24.25 -27.34
CA TRP A 151 2.88 -23.35 -26.80
C TRP A 151 3.91 -24.09 -25.95
N ILE A 152 3.55 -25.26 -25.43
CA ILE A 152 4.44 -26.16 -24.70
C ILE A 152 4.20 -27.61 -25.15
N ASP A 153 5.27 -28.38 -25.25
CA ASP A 153 5.20 -29.80 -25.62
C ASP A 153 5.02 -30.73 -24.41
N SER A 154 5.25 -30.21 -23.20
CA SER A 154 5.13 -30.95 -21.94
C SER A 154 4.73 -30.03 -20.78
N PRO A 155 4.05 -30.54 -19.74
CA PRO A 155 3.64 -29.74 -18.60
C PRO A 155 4.84 -29.10 -17.89
N VAL A 156 4.70 -27.84 -17.49
CA VAL A 156 5.74 -27.08 -16.77
C VAL A 156 5.33 -26.86 -15.31
N ASN A 157 6.27 -27.06 -14.38
CA ASN A 157 6.05 -26.76 -12.97
C ASN A 157 6.38 -25.29 -12.65
N TYR A 158 5.45 -24.39 -12.99
CA TYR A 158 5.59 -22.94 -12.80
C TYR A 158 5.89 -22.52 -11.37
N LEU A 159 5.41 -23.29 -10.37
CA LEU A 159 5.57 -22.96 -8.97
C LEU A 159 6.96 -23.32 -8.42
N GLN A 160 7.77 -24.10 -9.14
CA GLN A 160 9.17 -24.40 -8.80
C GLN A 160 10.17 -23.40 -9.38
N ASP A 161 9.78 -22.61 -10.37
CA ASP A 161 10.61 -21.52 -10.88
C ASP A 161 10.44 -20.25 -10.04
N LYS A 162 11.55 -19.65 -9.61
CA LYS A 162 11.56 -18.48 -8.70
C LYS A 162 10.88 -17.27 -9.33
N THR A 163 11.24 -16.97 -10.58
CA THR A 163 10.76 -15.79 -11.30
C THR A 163 9.27 -15.92 -11.58
N THR A 164 8.85 -17.10 -12.01
CA THR A 164 7.45 -17.39 -12.31
C THR A 164 6.59 -17.36 -11.05
N ALA A 165 7.04 -17.97 -9.94
CA ALA A 165 6.36 -17.91 -8.66
C ALA A 165 6.16 -16.46 -8.16
N GLN A 166 7.20 -15.62 -8.24
CA GLN A 166 7.12 -14.20 -7.90
C GLN A 166 6.17 -13.45 -8.83
N GLY A 167 6.24 -13.72 -10.13
CA GLY A 167 5.37 -13.13 -11.15
C GLY A 167 3.90 -13.46 -10.93
N ILE A 168 3.57 -14.70 -10.57
CA ILE A 168 2.20 -15.12 -10.26
C ILE A 168 1.70 -14.41 -9.00
N VAL A 169 2.49 -14.34 -7.92
CA VAL A 169 2.11 -13.59 -6.71
C VAL A 169 1.88 -12.12 -7.02
N ALA A 170 2.75 -11.49 -7.80
CA ALA A 170 2.58 -10.10 -8.23
C ALA A 170 1.34 -9.91 -9.10
N PHE A 171 1.05 -10.85 -10.01
CA PHE A 171 -0.13 -10.81 -10.86
C PHE A 171 -1.44 -10.95 -10.07
N ILE A 172 -1.49 -11.86 -9.09
CA ILE A 172 -2.65 -12.00 -8.21
C ILE A 172 -2.93 -10.67 -7.50
N GLN A 173 -1.89 -10.04 -6.94
CA GLN A 173 -2.04 -8.75 -6.27
C GLN A 173 -2.49 -7.65 -7.23
N PHE A 174 -1.91 -7.60 -8.43
CA PHE A 174 -2.33 -6.68 -9.48
C PHE A 174 -3.81 -6.83 -9.80
N TRP A 175 -4.24 -8.06 -10.07
CA TRP A 175 -5.61 -8.40 -10.42
C TRP A 175 -6.60 -8.09 -9.28
N MET A 176 -6.20 -8.27 -8.02
CA MET A 176 -7.03 -7.96 -6.86
C MET A 176 -7.21 -6.45 -6.62
N TRP A 177 -6.23 -5.61 -6.98
CA TRP A 177 -6.17 -4.23 -6.52
C TRP A 177 -6.35 -3.15 -7.59
N TYR A 178 -6.20 -3.48 -8.88
CA TYR A 178 -6.34 -2.49 -9.96
C TYR A 178 -7.75 -1.87 -10.00
N GLY A 179 -8.80 -2.67 -9.78
CA GLY A 179 -10.19 -2.19 -9.78
C GLY A 179 -10.51 -1.25 -8.62
N ASN A 180 -10.01 -1.53 -7.41
CA ASN A 180 -10.13 -0.62 -6.27
C ASN A 180 -9.45 0.73 -6.58
N THR A 181 -8.23 0.65 -7.10
CA THR A 181 -7.44 1.84 -7.46
C THR A 181 -8.14 2.68 -8.52
N MET A 182 -8.70 2.04 -9.53
CA MET A 182 -9.50 2.70 -10.56
C MET A 182 -10.69 3.45 -9.97
N ILE A 183 -11.45 2.84 -9.04
CA ILE A 183 -12.61 3.50 -8.43
C ILE A 183 -12.21 4.75 -7.65
N ILE A 184 -11.11 4.68 -6.88
CA ILE A 184 -10.57 5.84 -6.15
C ILE A 184 -10.19 6.96 -7.12
N LEU A 185 -9.52 6.63 -8.22
CA LEU A 185 -9.12 7.60 -9.24
C LEU A 185 -10.32 8.21 -9.97
N ILE A 186 -11.34 7.41 -10.32
CA ILE A 186 -12.60 7.90 -10.91
C ILE A 186 -13.30 8.88 -9.96
N ALA A 187 -13.42 8.54 -8.68
CA ALA A 187 -14.00 9.43 -7.68
C ALA A 187 -13.21 10.76 -7.61
N GLY A 188 -11.90 10.68 -7.80
CA GLY A 188 -11.05 11.85 -7.89
C GLY A 188 -11.30 12.72 -9.12
N VAL A 189 -11.48 12.11 -10.29
CA VAL A 189 -11.79 12.86 -11.52
C VAL A 189 -13.14 13.54 -11.41
N MET A 190 -14.13 12.86 -10.81
CA MET A 190 -15.47 13.40 -10.58
C MET A 190 -15.47 14.63 -9.65
N GLY A 191 -14.44 14.79 -8.82
CA GLY A 191 -14.26 15.97 -7.97
C GLY A 191 -13.64 17.19 -8.68
N ILE A 192 -13.16 17.03 -9.93
CA ILE A 192 -12.55 18.13 -10.70
C ILE A 192 -13.65 19.01 -11.28
N ASN A 193 -13.46 20.34 -11.25
CA ASN A 193 -14.41 21.29 -11.81
C ASN A 193 -14.65 21.03 -13.32
N PRO A 194 -15.91 20.76 -13.74
CA PRO A 194 -16.26 20.52 -15.14
C PRO A 194 -15.79 21.62 -16.11
N ALA A 195 -15.76 22.88 -15.66
CA ALA A 195 -15.37 24.03 -16.47
C ALA A 195 -13.94 23.91 -17.03
N LEU A 196 -13.04 23.19 -16.34
CA LEU A 196 -11.68 22.95 -16.85
C LEU A 196 -11.67 22.03 -18.08
N PHE A 197 -12.57 21.05 -18.12
CA PHE A 197 -12.70 20.14 -19.26
C PHE A 197 -13.41 20.80 -20.45
N GLU A 198 -14.40 21.65 -20.17
CA GLU A 198 -15.10 22.44 -21.19
C GLU A 198 -14.16 23.46 -21.83
N ALA A 199 -13.40 24.23 -21.03
CA ALA A 199 -12.40 25.17 -21.52
C ALA A 199 -11.36 24.47 -22.41
N ALA A 200 -10.80 23.34 -21.95
CA ALA A 200 -9.85 22.57 -22.75
C ALA A 200 -10.47 22.03 -24.06
N SER A 201 -11.77 21.71 -24.05
CA SER A 201 -12.48 21.26 -25.25
C SER A 201 -12.71 22.41 -26.24
N ILE A 202 -12.99 23.63 -25.74
CA ILE A 202 -13.09 24.85 -26.55
C ILE A 202 -11.74 25.19 -27.19
N ASP A 203 -10.64 25.01 -26.46
CA ASP A 203 -9.27 25.18 -26.97
C ASP A 203 -8.82 24.07 -27.95
N GLY A 204 -9.71 23.15 -28.32
CA GLY A 204 -9.44 22.08 -29.28
C GLY A 204 -8.55 20.96 -28.75
N ALA A 205 -8.37 20.85 -27.43
CA ALA A 205 -7.53 19.80 -26.86
C ALA A 205 -8.11 18.40 -27.16
N ASN A 206 -7.24 17.47 -27.54
CA ASN A 206 -7.61 16.06 -27.72
C ASN A 206 -7.65 15.31 -26.37
N GLY A 207 -8.23 14.10 -26.35
CA GLY A 207 -8.42 13.34 -25.10
C GLY A 207 -7.11 13.05 -24.34
N TRP A 208 -6.01 12.79 -25.06
CA TRP A 208 -4.69 12.58 -24.47
C TRP A 208 -4.12 13.85 -23.84
N GLN A 209 -4.30 15.00 -24.50
CA GLN A 209 -3.92 16.31 -23.97
C GLN A 209 -4.72 16.65 -22.72
N ILE A 210 -6.05 16.43 -22.73
CA ILE A 210 -6.92 16.63 -21.56
C ILE A 210 -6.50 15.70 -20.41
N PHE A 211 -6.19 14.43 -20.70
CA PHE A 211 -5.75 13.50 -19.67
C PHE A 211 -4.42 13.94 -19.02
N PHE A 212 -3.37 14.13 -19.81
CA PHE A 212 -2.03 14.42 -19.29
C PHE A 212 -1.85 15.86 -18.78
N ARG A 213 -2.57 16.85 -19.36
CA ARG A 213 -2.39 18.27 -19.02
C ARG A 213 -3.45 18.83 -18.07
N VAL A 214 -4.64 18.23 -18.00
CA VAL A 214 -5.73 18.70 -17.12
C VAL A 214 -6.01 17.69 -16.02
N THR A 215 -6.28 16.44 -16.39
CA THR A 215 -6.76 15.41 -15.45
C THR A 215 -5.67 14.96 -14.50
N LEU A 216 -4.55 14.47 -15.01
CA LEU A 216 -3.45 13.91 -14.21
C LEU A 216 -2.83 14.94 -13.25
N PRO A 217 -2.60 16.22 -13.63
CA PRO A 217 -2.14 17.24 -12.69
C PRO A 217 -3.17 17.56 -11.60
N SER A 218 -4.47 17.60 -11.96
CA SER A 218 -5.55 17.85 -10.99
C SER A 218 -5.76 16.68 -10.03
N LEU A 219 -5.47 15.46 -10.46
CA LEU A 219 -5.53 14.24 -9.64
C LEU A 219 -4.36 14.10 -8.67
N ARG A 220 -3.34 14.98 -8.69
CA ARG A 220 -2.10 14.81 -7.92
C ARG A 220 -2.30 14.49 -6.44
N THR A 221 -3.26 15.15 -5.77
CA THR A 221 -3.56 14.90 -4.35
C THR A 221 -4.08 13.48 -4.11
N ILE A 222 -4.92 13.00 -5.03
CA ILE A 222 -5.54 11.69 -4.94
C ILE A 222 -4.54 10.61 -5.37
N MET A 223 -3.73 10.89 -6.39
CA MET A 223 -2.57 10.08 -6.76
C MET A 223 -1.61 9.90 -5.58
N LEU A 224 -1.32 10.97 -4.84
CA LEU A 224 -0.45 10.89 -3.66
C LEU A 224 -1.06 9.99 -2.57
N TYR A 225 -2.36 10.15 -2.29
CA TYR A 225 -3.08 9.27 -1.38
C TYR A 225 -2.99 7.80 -1.82
N THR A 226 -3.31 7.52 -3.08
CA THR A 226 -3.27 6.16 -3.66
C THR A 226 -1.86 5.58 -3.66
N LEU A 227 -0.84 6.37 -3.98
CA LEU A 227 0.57 5.96 -3.98
C LEU A 227 1.04 5.58 -2.57
N ILE A 228 0.75 6.43 -1.57
CA ILE A 228 1.15 6.17 -0.18
C ILE A 228 0.42 4.93 0.35
N THR A 229 -0.90 4.86 0.19
CA THR A 229 -1.69 3.72 0.70
C THR A 229 -1.32 2.42 0.00
N SER A 230 -1.10 2.43 -1.31
CA SER A 230 -0.63 1.26 -2.05
C SER A 230 0.77 0.83 -1.64
N MET A 231 1.70 1.77 -1.41
CA MET A 231 3.03 1.46 -0.93
C MET A 231 3.00 0.84 0.47
N ILE A 232 2.18 1.36 1.39
CA ILE A 232 1.99 0.76 2.73
C ILE A 232 1.48 -0.67 2.59
N GLY A 233 0.45 -0.89 1.76
CA GLY A 233 -0.06 -2.23 1.47
C GLY A 233 0.97 -3.17 0.83
N GLY A 234 1.79 -2.63 -0.08
CA GLY A 234 2.91 -3.34 -0.72
C GLY A 234 4.02 -3.77 0.24
N LEU A 235 4.33 -2.95 1.22
CA LEU A 235 5.28 -3.29 2.28
C LEU A 235 4.68 -4.33 3.25
N GLN A 236 3.35 -4.34 3.40
CA GLN A 236 2.62 -5.24 4.29
C GLN A 236 2.00 -6.46 3.57
N LEU A 237 2.55 -6.87 2.42
CA LEU A 237 2.06 -8.03 1.66
C LEU A 237 2.20 -9.31 2.50
N PHE A 238 1.07 -9.84 2.98
CA PHE A 238 1.03 -11.05 3.80
C PHE A 238 0.17 -12.15 3.19
N ASP A 239 -1.12 -11.86 2.92
CA ASP A 239 -2.12 -12.91 2.68
C ASP A 239 -1.77 -13.84 1.51
N ILE A 240 -1.59 -13.30 0.29
CA ILE A 240 -1.27 -14.12 -0.88
C ILE A 240 0.10 -14.80 -0.75
N PRO A 241 1.21 -14.12 -0.41
CA PRO A 241 2.49 -14.78 -0.16
C PRO A 241 2.42 -15.93 0.86
N GLN A 242 1.64 -15.77 1.93
CA GLN A 242 1.47 -16.77 2.99
C GLN A 242 0.63 -17.96 2.53
N LEU A 243 -0.52 -17.69 1.90
CA LEU A 243 -1.55 -18.70 1.63
C LEU A 243 -1.32 -19.44 0.31
N PHE A 244 -0.65 -18.80 -0.66
CA PHE A 244 -0.43 -19.38 -1.97
C PHE A 244 0.81 -20.29 -2.00
N LEU A 245 1.99 -19.78 -1.59
CA LEU A 245 3.27 -20.49 -1.74
C LEU A 245 4.14 -20.55 -0.48
N TYR A 246 3.88 -19.73 0.53
CA TYR A 246 4.63 -19.69 1.79
C TYR A 246 6.16 -19.68 1.59
N GLY A 247 6.67 -18.68 0.86
CA GLY A 247 8.11 -18.59 0.54
C GLY A 247 8.46 -19.16 -0.82
N GLY A 248 7.79 -20.22 -1.28
CA GLY A 248 8.02 -20.80 -2.60
C GLY A 248 9.47 -21.28 -2.81
N PRO A 249 9.91 -21.48 -4.07
CA PRO A 249 11.23 -22.02 -4.37
C PRO A 249 12.32 -21.07 -3.89
N ASP A 250 13.23 -21.57 -3.04
CA ASP A 250 14.32 -20.80 -2.44
C ASP A 250 13.83 -19.46 -1.84
N ASP A 251 12.74 -19.45 -1.06
CA ASP A 251 12.21 -18.24 -0.42
C ASP A 251 11.90 -17.07 -1.39
N ALA A 252 11.71 -17.31 -2.70
CA ALA A 252 11.50 -16.24 -3.68
C ALA A 252 10.23 -15.42 -3.42
N THR A 253 9.19 -16.03 -2.84
CA THR A 253 7.92 -15.35 -2.51
C THR A 253 7.83 -14.96 -1.03
N LEU A 254 8.90 -15.15 -0.26
CA LEU A 254 8.95 -14.77 1.15
C LEU A 254 8.95 -13.24 1.24
N THR A 255 7.87 -12.65 1.72
CA THR A 255 7.78 -11.22 2.02
C THR A 255 8.17 -10.93 3.47
N THR A 256 8.47 -9.67 3.77
CA THR A 256 8.91 -9.27 5.11
C THR A 256 7.82 -9.52 6.16
N SER A 257 6.54 -9.35 5.79
CA SER A 257 5.41 -9.65 6.68
C SER A 257 5.28 -11.14 6.97
N VAL A 258 5.50 -12.00 5.97
CA VAL A 258 5.54 -13.46 6.15
C VAL A 258 6.74 -13.86 7.02
N PHE A 259 7.91 -13.25 6.79
CA PHE A 259 9.09 -13.46 7.62
C PHE A 259 8.81 -13.10 9.09
N ILE A 260 8.27 -11.92 9.36
CA ILE A 260 7.91 -11.47 10.73
C ILE A 260 6.97 -12.47 11.39
N TYR A 261 5.92 -12.88 10.69
CA TYR A 261 4.96 -13.86 11.18
C TYR A 261 5.63 -15.22 11.46
N GLY A 262 6.49 -15.69 10.56
CA GLY A 262 7.23 -16.93 10.72
C GLY A 262 8.12 -16.92 11.97
N GLN A 263 8.83 -15.82 12.19
CA GLN A 263 9.69 -15.63 13.36
C GLN A 263 8.92 -15.64 14.68
N ALA A 264 7.77 -14.97 14.74
CA ALA A 264 6.97 -14.86 15.97
C ALA A 264 6.10 -16.09 16.25
N PHE A 265 5.52 -16.72 15.22
CA PHE A 265 4.39 -17.63 15.40
C PHE A 265 4.55 -19.00 14.75
N LYS A 266 5.54 -19.22 13.87
CA LYS A 266 5.79 -20.55 13.26
C LYS A 266 7.08 -21.18 13.78
N GLY A 267 6.99 -21.76 14.97
CA GLY A 267 7.98 -22.69 15.53
C GLY A 267 9.23 -22.06 16.15
N SER A 268 9.68 -20.90 15.69
CA SER A 268 10.88 -20.23 16.23
C SER A 268 10.60 -19.42 17.50
N TYR A 269 9.39 -18.86 17.64
CA TYR A 269 8.96 -18.02 18.77
C TYR A 269 9.99 -16.93 19.15
N MET A 270 10.63 -16.34 18.13
CA MET A 270 11.65 -15.28 18.27
C MET A 270 10.97 -13.90 18.23
N TYR A 271 10.22 -13.57 19.28
CA TYR A 271 9.46 -12.32 19.37
C TYR A 271 10.34 -11.09 19.27
N ASN A 272 11.52 -11.10 19.88
CA ASN A 272 12.53 -10.05 19.76
C ASN A 272 12.90 -9.73 18.30
N ARG A 273 13.19 -10.76 17.50
CA ARG A 273 13.54 -10.59 16.08
C ARG A 273 12.35 -10.16 15.24
N ALA A 274 11.16 -10.71 15.49
CA ALA A 274 9.95 -10.30 14.80
C ALA A 274 9.57 -8.83 15.09
N ALA A 275 9.71 -8.41 16.34
CA ALA A 275 9.50 -7.04 16.77
C ALA A 275 10.50 -6.08 16.13
N ALA A 276 11.80 -6.41 16.17
CA ALA A 276 12.84 -5.61 15.53
C ALA A 276 12.61 -5.48 14.00
N ALA A 277 12.26 -6.58 13.32
CA ALA A 277 11.89 -6.58 11.91
C ALA A 277 10.67 -5.70 11.62
N SER A 278 9.64 -5.74 12.48
CA SER A 278 8.45 -4.88 12.38
C SER A 278 8.78 -3.40 12.52
N MET A 279 9.69 -3.05 13.44
CA MET A 279 10.17 -1.69 13.62
C MET A 279 10.97 -1.19 12.41
N ILE A 280 11.84 -2.04 11.85
CA ILE A 280 12.58 -1.72 10.61
C ILE A 280 11.58 -1.42 9.49
N MET A 281 10.56 -2.26 9.31
CA MET A 281 9.51 -2.05 8.32
C MET A 281 8.71 -0.76 8.56
N PHE A 282 8.41 -0.43 9.81
CA PHE A 282 7.76 0.82 10.16
C PHE A 282 8.62 2.04 9.76
N ILE A 283 9.92 2.01 10.06
CA ILE A 283 10.86 3.08 9.68
C ILE A 283 10.95 3.20 8.16
N ILE A 284 11.07 2.09 7.44
CA ILE A 284 11.09 2.07 5.97
C ILE A 284 9.80 2.69 5.42
N ALA A 285 8.64 2.27 5.90
CA ALA A 285 7.35 2.80 5.48
C ALA A 285 7.23 4.32 5.76
N ALA A 286 7.69 4.77 6.93
CA ALA A 286 7.67 6.20 7.30
C ALA A 286 8.59 7.03 6.41
N VAL A 287 9.82 6.57 6.15
CA VAL A 287 10.80 7.26 5.30
C VAL A 287 10.30 7.34 3.86
N LEU A 288 9.82 6.23 3.30
CA LEU A 288 9.29 6.21 1.94
C LEU A 288 8.02 7.07 1.81
N SER A 289 7.15 7.07 2.82
CA SER A 289 5.93 7.91 2.83
C SER A 289 6.28 9.39 2.88
N ALA A 290 7.25 9.76 3.72
CA ALA A 290 7.76 11.13 3.80
C ALA A 290 8.43 11.57 2.48
N LEU A 291 9.18 10.67 1.83
CA LEU A 291 9.81 10.92 0.54
C LEU A 291 8.79 11.10 -0.58
N LEU A 292 7.78 10.23 -0.68
CA LEU A 292 6.69 10.38 -1.64
C LEU A 292 5.91 11.68 -1.42
N PHE A 293 5.56 11.99 -0.17
CA PHE A 293 4.90 13.24 0.19
C PHE A 293 5.74 14.46 -0.20
N TYR A 294 7.05 14.41 0.02
CA TYR A 294 7.97 15.49 -0.34
C TYR A 294 8.09 15.66 -1.87
N LEU A 295 8.26 14.57 -2.63
CA LEU A 295 8.38 14.59 -4.08
C LEU A 295 7.08 15.08 -4.75
N MET A 296 5.94 14.61 -4.26
CA MET A 296 4.63 14.94 -4.81
C MET A 296 3.98 16.18 -4.20
N ARG A 297 4.67 16.90 -3.31
CA ARG A 297 4.14 18.17 -2.77
C ARG A 297 3.99 19.20 -3.88
N ASP A 298 2.81 19.82 -3.96
CA ASP A 298 2.58 20.94 -4.85
C ASP A 298 3.50 22.11 -4.48
N ARG A 299 4.51 22.32 -5.33
CA ARG A 299 5.52 23.37 -5.14
C ARG A 299 4.91 24.75 -5.30
N GLU A 300 3.86 24.90 -6.10
CA GLU A 300 3.20 26.19 -6.33
C GLU A 300 2.29 26.56 -5.18
N ALA A 301 1.42 25.63 -4.73
CA ALA A 301 0.64 25.84 -3.52
C ALA A 301 1.53 26.04 -2.28
N ALA A 302 2.66 25.32 -2.17
CA ALA A 302 3.63 25.52 -1.09
C ALA A 302 4.29 26.91 -1.16
N LYS A 303 4.66 27.39 -2.36
CA LYS A 303 5.17 28.76 -2.57
C LYS A 303 4.11 29.81 -2.21
N ALA A 304 2.87 29.64 -2.66
CA ALA A 304 1.75 30.53 -2.36
C ALA A 304 1.46 30.60 -0.85
N LYS A 305 1.43 29.45 -0.16
CA LYS A 305 1.25 29.37 1.31
C LYS A 305 2.41 30.01 2.06
N LYS A 306 3.66 29.85 1.58
CA LYS A 306 4.84 30.51 2.16
C LYS A 306 4.78 32.02 1.94
N ALA A 307 4.38 32.49 0.75
CA ALA A 307 4.18 33.90 0.46
C ALA A 307 3.08 34.53 1.34
N ALA A 308 1.94 33.85 1.49
CA ALA A 308 0.87 34.29 2.39
C ALA A 308 1.31 34.35 3.86
N LYS A 309 2.06 33.34 4.34
CA LYS A 309 2.64 33.33 5.69
C LYS A 309 3.62 34.49 5.91
N ASN A 310 4.45 34.79 4.91
CA ASN A 310 5.40 35.91 4.97
C ASN A 310 4.67 37.26 4.96
N ARG A 311 3.64 37.42 4.13
CA ARG A 311 2.77 38.61 4.14
C ARG A 311 2.11 38.82 5.51
N ASN A 312 1.55 37.76 6.10
CA ASN A 312 0.94 37.84 7.43
C ASN A 312 1.96 38.15 8.55
N LYS A 313 3.19 37.62 8.45
CA LYS A 313 4.27 37.96 9.39
C LYS A 313 4.69 39.42 9.25
N ALA A 314 4.86 39.92 8.02
CA ALA A 314 5.19 41.32 7.75
C ALA A 314 4.10 42.27 8.26
N ALA A 315 2.82 41.95 8.01
CA ALA A 315 1.69 42.72 8.53
C ALA A 315 1.66 42.77 10.07
N LYS A 316 1.94 41.65 10.75
CA LYS A 316 2.02 41.60 12.22
C LYS A 316 3.24 42.34 12.78
N ALA A 317 4.35 42.38 12.06
CA ALA A 317 5.53 43.14 12.46
C ALA A 317 5.30 44.65 12.31
N ALA A 318 4.68 45.08 11.20
CA ALA A 318 4.30 46.47 11.00
C ALA A 318 3.30 46.97 12.07
N ALA A 319 2.32 46.13 12.45
CA ALA A 319 1.36 46.45 13.51
C ALA A 319 1.93 46.45 14.94
N ARG A 320 3.19 46.00 15.14
CA ARG A 320 3.88 46.02 16.44
C ARG A 320 4.93 47.13 16.54
N GLY A 321 5.25 47.79 15.42
CA GLY A 321 6.19 48.92 15.35
C GLY A 321 5.51 50.29 15.29
N MET A 322 4.19 50.33 15.48
CA MET A 322 3.37 51.51 15.77
C MET A 322 2.88 51.40 17.21
#